data_AF-A0AA41PWC2-F1
#
_entry.id   AF-A0AA41PWC2-F1
#
_cell.length_a   1.000
_cell.length_b   1.000
_cell.length_c   1.000
_cell.angle_alpha   90.00
_cell.angle_beta   90.00
_cell.angle_gamma   90.00
#
_symmetry.space_group_name_H-M   'P 1'
#
loop_
_entity.id
_entity.type
_entity.pdbx_description
1 polymer ?
#
loop_
_entity_poly.entity_id
_entity_poly.type
_entity_poly.pdbx_seq_one_letter_code
_entity_poly.pdbx_strand_id
1 'polypeptide(L)'
;MTREEAATFDGVPLTELFPELDAARHARVRAAVASFDVLRPAAHHTRWEWWREHVPRPEPQSRRGPIVLLSTEMMLGVYDDNFEVLLDIAWTSSGRQMSAGVCLRCWCRQDHGSHFAESFEADVPDAASLADAFESAAWQMRRWLGQPHSAAYWRAEMAVPG
;
A
#
# COMPACT_ATOMS: atom_id res chain seq x y z
N MET A 1 -16.42 10.94 -6.71
CA MET A 1 -15.18 10.17 -6.66
C MET A 1 -15.60 8.76 -6.35
N THR A 2 -15.59 7.89 -7.35
CA THR A 2 -16.12 6.53 -7.24
C THR A 2 -14.97 5.61 -6.92
N ARG A 3 -15.00 5.02 -5.74
CA ARG A 3 -14.07 3.95 -5.38
C ARG A 3 -14.52 2.66 -6.05
N GLU A 4 -13.60 2.00 -6.73
CA GLU A 4 -13.76 0.64 -7.24
C GLU A 4 -12.92 -0.33 -6.40
N GLU A 5 -13.34 -1.60 -6.35
CA GLU A 5 -12.67 -2.61 -5.53
C GLU A 5 -12.66 -4.00 -6.17
N ALA A 6 -11.65 -4.79 -5.83
CA ALA A 6 -11.56 -6.21 -6.15
C ALA A 6 -10.99 -7.00 -4.97
N ALA A 7 -11.43 -8.25 -4.83
CA ALA A 7 -10.90 -9.16 -3.82
C ALA A 7 -9.44 -9.58 -4.11
N THR A 8 -9.09 -9.71 -5.39
CA THR A 8 -7.75 -10.11 -5.84
C THR A 8 -7.19 -9.09 -6.82
N PHE A 9 -5.87 -9.07 -6.95
CA PHE A 9 -5.20 -8.14 -7.86
C PHE A 9 -5.49 -8.42 -9.35
N ASP A 10 -5.94 -9.62 -9.68
CA ASP A 10 -6.37 -9.96 -11.04
C ASP A 10 -7.56 -9.12 -11.51
N GLY A 11 -8.40 -8.65 -10.58
CA GLY A 11 -9.50 -7.74 -10.88
C GLY A 11 -9.08 -6.29 -11.10
N VAL A 12 -7.82 -5.91 -10.81
CA VAL A 12 -7.34 -4.54 -10.97
C VAL A 12 -7.07 -4.26 -12.46
N PRO A 13 -7.66 -3.19 -13.05
CA PRO A 13 -7.51 -2.86 -14.45
C PRO A 13 -6.18 -2.14 -14.71
N LEU A 14 -5.05 -2.84 -14.60
CA LEU A 14 -3.70 -2.25 -14.70
C LEU A 14 -3.45 -1.45 -15.98
N THR A 15 -3.96 -1.92 -17.12
CA THR A 15 -3.82 -1.21 -18.40
C THR A 15 -4.54 0.13 -18.42
N GLU A 16 -5.57 0.29 -17.59
CA GLU A 16 -6.29 1.54 -17.44
C GLU A 16 -5.65 2.44 -16.40
N LEU A 17 -5.15 1.86 -15.29
CA LEU A 17 -4.52 2.63 -14.21
C LEU A 17 -3.12 3.12 -14.56
N PHE A 18 -2.38 2.34 -15.35
CA PHE A 18 -0.99 2.59 -15.70
C PHE A 18 -0.77 2.37 -17.21
N PRO A 19 -1.39 3.20 -18.07
CA PRO A 19 -1.36 3.01 -19.52
C PRO A 19 0.04 3.10 -20.15
N GLU A 20 1.03 3.64 -19.43
CA GLU A 20 2.42 3.73 -19.85
C GLU A 20 3.21 2.42 -19.72
N LEU A 21 2.66 1.41 -19.03
CA LEU A 21 3.29 0.10 -18.91
C LEU A 21 3.09 -0.73 -20.17
N ASP A 22 4.17 -1.32 -20.68
CA ASP A 22 4.09 -2.36 -21.69
C ASP A 22 3.68 -3.73 -21.09
N ALA A 23 3.44 -4.71 -21.95
CA ALA A 23 3.03 -6.05 -21.53
C ALA A 23 4.05 -6.73 -20.59
N ALA A 24 5.36 -6.52 -20.80
CA ALA A 24 6.39 -7.11 -19.97
C ALA A 24 6.38 -6.51 -18.55
N ARG A 25 6.23 -5.19 -18.44
CA ARG A 25 6.11 -4.51 -17.15
C ARG A 25 4.80 -4.83 -16.44
N HIS A 26 3.69 -4.96 -17.17
CA HIS A 26 2.44 -5.47 -16.59
C HIS A 26 2.62 -6.86 -15.96
N ALA A 27 3.32 -7.77 -16.65
CA ALA A 27 3.60 -9.10 -16.12
C ALA A 27 4.48 -9.04 -14.86
N ARG A 28 5.50 -8.16 -14.83
CA ARG A 28 6.34 -7.93 -13.64
C ARG A 28 5.53 -7.42 -12.45
N VAL A 29 4.66 -6.42 -12.65
CA VAL A 29 3.80 -5.88 -11.59
C VAL A 29 2.87 -6.97 -11.04
N ARG A 30 2.23 -7.75 -11.91
CA ARG A 30 1.37 -8.88 -11.47
C ARG A 30 2.16 -9.93 -10.69
N ALA A 31 3.35 -10.30 -11.15
CA ALA A 31 4.20 -11.28 -10.47
C ALA A 31 4.68 -10.77 -9.09
N ALA A 32 5.06 -9.50 -9.01
CA ALA A 32 5.47 -8.85 -7.76
C ALA A 32 4.32 -8.90 -6.74
N VAL A 33 3.12 -8.49 -7.15
CA VAL A 33 1.96 -8.53 -6.26
C VAL A 33 1.60 -9.96 -5.85
N ALA A 34 1.52 -10.88 -6.80
CA ALA A 34 1.24 -12.28 -6.52
C ALA A 34 2.19 -12.90 -5.48
N SER A 35 3.45 -12.43 -5.43
CA SER A 35 4.45 -12.96 -4.49
C SER A 35 4.16 -12.68 -3.01
N PHE A 36 3.33 -11.67 -2.71
CA PHE A 36 2.88 -11.39 -1.33
C PHE A 36 1.37 -11.58 -1.14
N ASP A 37 0.57 -11.53 -2.21
CA ASP A 37 -0.88 -11.77 -2.15
C ASP A 37 -1.19 -13.15 -1.55
N VAL A 38 -0.36 -14.16 -1.86
CA VAL A 38 -0.47 -15.53 -1.32
C VAL A 38 -0.21 -15.63 0.18
N LEU A 39 0.40 -14.62 0.80
CA LEU A 39 0.70 -14.57 2.23
C LEU A 39 -0.42 -13.89 3.04
N ARG A 40 -1.46 -13.38 2.37
CA ARG A 40 -2.59 -12.69 3.01
C ARG A 40 -3.38 -13.67 3.88
N PRO A 41 -3.68 -13.35 5.15
CA PRO A 41 -4.52 -14.21 5.95
C PRO A 41 -5.97 -14.18 5.44
N ALA A 42 -6.55 -15.37 5.27
CA ALA A 42 -7.92 -15.53 4.76
C ALA A 42 -9.01 -14.92 5.68
N ALA A 43 -8.68 -14.65 6.95
CA ALA A 43 -9.62 -14.15 7.95
C ALA A 43 -9.95 -12.65 7.80
N HIS A 44 -9.20 -11.91 6.98
CA HIS A 44 -9.33 -10.47 6.87
C HIS A 44 -9.87 -10.06 5.50
N HIS A 45 -10.77 -9.07 5.49
CA HIS A 45 -11.35 -8.49 4.28
C HIS A 45 -10.33 -7.59 3.57
N THR A 46 -9.23 -8.16 3.09
CA THR A 46 -8.28 -7.43 2.27
C THR A 46 -8.90 -7.20 0.90
N ARG A 47 -8.87 -5.94 0.45
CA ARG A 47 -9.33 -5.54 -0.88
C ARG A 47 -8.24 -4.73 -1.57
N TRP A 48 -8.26 -4.80 -2.89
CA TRP A 48 -7.61 -3.83 -3.74
C TRP A 48 -8.62 -2.74 -4.06
N GLU A 49 -8.25 -1.48 -3.86
CA GLU A 49 -9.10 -0.33 -4.10
C GLU A 49 -8.42 0.60 -5.10
N TRP A 50 -9.18 1.19 -6.02
CA TRP A 50 -8.64 2.17 -6.97
C TRP A 50 -9.66 3.25 -7.35
N TRP A 51 -9.14 4.32 -7.94
CA TRP A 51 -9.91 5.47 -8.39
C TRP A 51 -9.53 5.83 -9.82
N ARG A 52 -10.35 5.46 -10.80
CA ARG A 52 -10.07 5.75 -12.22
C ARG A 52 -9.98 7.25 -12.49
N GLU A 53 -10.70 8.07 -11.74
CA GLU A 53 -10.64 9.52 -11.89
C GLU A 53 -9.28 10.12 -11.49
N HIS A 54 -8.41 9.35 -10.82
CA HIS A 54 -7.07 9.76 -10.40
C HIS A 54 -5.96 9.29 -11.34
N VAL A 55 -6.29 8.60 -12.45
CA VAL A 55 -5.30 8.15 -13.44
C VAL A 55 -4.57 9.33 -14.07
N PRO A 56 -5.26 10.38 -14.59
CA PRO A 56 -4.57 11.60 -14.96
C PRO A 56 -3.96 12.23 -13.70
N ARG A 57 -2.75 12.77 -13.81
CA ARG A 57 -2.19 13.58 -12.73
C ARG A 57 -3.18 14.71 -12.42
N PRO A 58 -3.73 14.76 -11.19
CA PRO A 58 -4.63 15.83 -10.82
C PRO A 58 -3.88 17.16 -10.91
N GLU A 59 -4.57 18.22 -11.33
CA GLU A 59 -4.02 19.57 -11.21
C GLU A 59 -3.59 19.81 -9.76
N PRO A 60 -2.58 20.67 -9.51
CA PRO A 60 -2.18 21.04 -8.16
C PRO A 60 -3.38 21.63 -7.39
N GLN A 61 -4.13 20.79 -6.68
CA GLN A 61 -5.22 21.22 -5.84
C GLN A 61 -4.66 21.74 -4.52
N SER A 62 -5.36 22.67 -3.90
CA SER A 62 -5.09 23.16 -2.54
C SER A 62 -5.25 22.10 -1.44
N ARG A 63 -5.55 20.84 -1.81
CA ARG A 63 -5.67 19.71 -0.86
C ARG A 63 -4.29 19.43 -0.25
N ARG A 64 -4.25 19.44 1.07
CA ARG A 64 -3.12 18.97 1.86
C ARG A 64 -3.18 17.43 1.93
N GLY A 65 -2.60 16.74 0.95
CA GLY A 65 -2.41 15.29 1.07
C GLY A 65 -2.22 14.57 -0.27
N PRO A 66 -1.73 13.32 -0.22
CA PRO A 66 -1.61 12.46 -1.40
C PRO A 66 -2.99 12.12 -1.99
N ILE A 67 -3.05 11.98 -3.31
CA ILE A 67 -4.24 11.53 -4.05
C ILE A 67 -4.01 10.08 -4.48
N VAL A 68 -4.61 9.14 -3.75
CA VAL A 68 -4.42 7.70 -3.92
C VAL A 68 -5.03 7.21 -5.23
N LEU A 69 -4.24 6.52 -6.04
CA LEU A 69 -4.64 5.91 -7.30
C LEU A 69 -5.03 4.43 -7.12
N LEU A 70 -4.21 3.70 -6.37
CA LEU A 70 -4.36 2.28 -6.08
C LEU A 70 -3.91 2.03 -4.64
N SER A 71 -4.67 1.22 -3.91
CA SER A 71 -4.40 0.89 -2.52
C SER A 71 -4.74 -0.56 -2.21
N THR A 72 -4.06 -1.11 -1.21
CA THR A 72 -4.51 -2.31 -0.52
C THR A 72 -4.10 -2.24 0.94
N GLU A 73 -5.00 -2.66 1.82
CA GLU A 73 -4.80 -2.67 3.27
C GLU A 73 -5.09 -4.06 3.83
N MET A 74 -4.17 -4.59 4.63
CA MET A 74 -4.30 -5.86 5.33
C MET A 74 -4.34 -5.58 6.82
N MET A 75 -5.50 -5.71 7.43
CA MET A 75 -5.62 -5.73 8.88
C MET A 75 -5.13 -7.09 9.38
N LEU A 76 -4.18 -7.12 10.30
CA LEU A 76 -3.53 -8.36 10.76
C LEU A 76 -3.66 -8.57 12.28
N GLY A 77 -4.51 -7.78 12.96
CA GLY A 77 -4.78 -7.87 14.40
C GLY A 77 -6.25 -8.14 14.74
N VAL A 78 -6.52 -8.33 16.04
CA VAL A 78 -7.88 -8.44 16.59
C VAL A 78 -8.31 -7.05 17.09
N TYR A 79 -9.59 -6.71 16.89
CA TYR A 79 -10.29 -5.41 17.07
C TYR A 79 -9.66 -4.27 17.89
N ASP A 80 -8.97 -4.51 19.00
CA ASP A 80 -8.43 -3.46 19.88
C ASP A 80 -6.92 -3.19 19.70
N ASP A 81 -6.22 -4.09 18.98
CA ASP A 81 -4.76 -4.07 18.77
C ASP A 81 -4.43 -4.17 17.27
N ASN A 82 -5.15 -3.39 16.47
CA ASN A 82 -5.04 -3.45 15.02
C ASN A 82 -3.67 -2.94 14.58
N PHE A 83 -2.92 -3.83 13.94
CA PHE A 83 -1.86 -3.43 13.04
C PHE A 83 -2.28 -3.76 11.62
N GLU A 84 -1.92 -2.88 10.71
CA GLU A 84 -2.27 -2.92 9.30
C GLU A 84 -0.98 -2.94 8.49
N VAL A 85 -0.97 -3.69 7.39
CA VAL A 85 0.07 -3.60 6.38
C VAL A 85 -0.59 -3.05 5.13
N LEU A 86 -0.09 -1.92 4.66
CA LEU A 86 -0.66 -1.19 3.53
C LEU A 86 0.34 -1.01 2.41
N LEU A 87 -0.17 -0.86 1.19
CA LEU A 87 0.57 -0.44 0.02
C LEU A 87 -0.32 0.49 -0.79
N ASP A 88 0.20 1.69 -1.08
CA ASP A 88 -0.46 2.73 -1.85
C ASP A 88 0.42 3.18 -3.02
N ILE A 89 -0.25 3.60 -4.08
CA ILE A 89 0.33 4.43 -5.14
C ILE A 89 -0.50 5.70 -5.19
N ALA A 90 0.15 6.84 -5.09
CA ALA A 90 -0.53 8.12 -5.02
C ALA A 90 0.21 9.21 -5.79
N TRP A 91 -0.53 10.24 -6.18
CA TRP A 91 0.04 11.52 -6.58
C TRP A 91 0.33 12.38 -5.35
N THR A 92 1.57 12.84 -5.25
CA THR A 92 2.07 13.81 -4.27
C THR A 92 2.34 15.15 -4.95
N SER A 93 2.79 16.14 -4.18
CA SER A 93 3.24 17.42 -4.74
C SER A 93 4.46 17.27 -5.67
N SER A 94 5.33 16.30 -5.43
CA SER A 94 6.55 16.04 -6.21
C SER A 94 6.31 15.14 -7.42
N GLY A 95 5.27 14.31 -7.43
CA GLY A 95 5.02 13.37 -8.53
C GLY A 95 4.23 12.16 -8.09
N ARG A 96 4.35 11.05 -8.82
CA ARG A 96 3.78 9.78 -8.37
C ARG A 96 4.75 9.12 -7.40
N GLN A 97 4.23 8.56 -6.32
CA GLN A 97 4.99 7.85 -5.32
C GLN A 97 4.27 6.55 -4.96
N MET A 98 5.06 5.51 -4.69
CA MET A 98 4.59 4.30 -4.03
C MET A 98 5.01 4.34 -2.57
N SER A 99 4.07 4.07 -1.68
CA SER A 99 4.33 3.92 -0.25
C SER A 99 3.83 2.57 0.23
N ALA A 100 4.54 1.96 1.17
CA ALA A 100 4.07 0.78 1.87
C ALA A 100 4.51 0.87 3.33
N GLY A 101 3.80 0.19 4.22
CA GLY A 101 4.21 0.22 5.62
C GLY A 101 3.45 -0.75 6.50
N VAL A 102 4.04 -1.00 7.66
CA VAL A 102 3.38 -1.63 8.79
C VAL A 102 2.97 -0.51 9.72
N CYS A 103 1.69 -0.33 9.95
CA CYS A 103 1.18 0.70 10.85
C CYS A 103 0.37 0.08 11.98
N LEU A 104 0.44 0.71 13.15
CA LEU A 104 -0.35 0.35 14.32
C LEU A 104 -1.31 1.49 14.62
N ARG A 105 -2.58 1.16 14.77
CA ARG A 105 -3.51 2.11 15.38
C ARG A 105 -3.08 2.35 16.82
N CYS A 106 -2.92 3.62 17.17
CA CYS A 106 -2.53 4.03 18.50
C CYS A 106 -3.50 5.09 19.01
N TRP A 107 -3.87 4.97 20.28
CA TRP A 107 -4.68 5.96 20.99
C TRP A 107 -3.82 6.79 21.96
N CYS A 108 -2.53 6.96 21.65
CA CYS A 108 -1.65 7.72 22.52
C CYS A 108 -2.04 9.21 22.49
N ARG A 109 -1.75 9.90 23.59
CA ARG A 109 -2.13 11.31 23.78
C ARG A 109 -1.47 12.26 22.77
N GLN A 110 -0.38 11.83 22.12
CA GLN A 110 0.39 12.64 21.18
C GLN A 110 -0.16 12.54 19.75
N ASP A 111 -0.76 11.42 19.39
CA ASP A 111 -1.33 11.18 18.06
C ASP A 111 -2.49 10.18 18.15
N HIS A 112 -3.70 10.62 17.81
CA HIS A 112 -4.90 9.77 17.76
C HIS A 112 -5.02 9.13 16.36
N GLY A 113 -3.93 8.51 15.89
CA GLY A 113 -3.77 8.06 14.51
C GLY A 113 -3.06 6.71 14.39
N SER A 114 -2.39 6.51 13.26
CA SER A 114 -1.59 5.33 12.99
C SER A 114 -0.11 5.68 13.04
N HIS A 115 0.68 4.92 13.79
CA HIS A 115 2.14 5.02 13.76
C HIS A 115 2.71 3.96 12.83
N PHE A 116 3.63 4.34 11.95
CA PHE A 116 4.37 3.38 11.13
C PHE A 116 5.50 2.78 11.94
N ALA A 117 5.49 1.45 12.10
CA ALA A 117 6.62 0.70 12.63
C ALA A 117 7.77 0.68 11.64
N GLU A 118 7.41 0.43 10.40
CA GLU A 118 8.33 0.47 9.28
C GLU A 118 7.58 1.04 8.08
N SER A 119 8.30 1.77 7.24
CA SER A 119 7.77 2.32 6.01
C SER A 119 8.76 2.12 4.85
N PHE A 120 8.21 2.14 3.66
CA PHE A 120 8.90 2.14 2.39
C PHE A 120 8.28 3.24 1.54
N GLU A 121 9.12 4.04 0.90
CA GLU A 121 8.70 5.05 -0.08
C GLU A 121 9.62 4.95 -1.29
N ALA A 122 9.02 5.04 -2.49
CA ALA A 122 9.75 5.12 -3.74
C ALA A 122 9.07 6.09 -4.69
N ASP A 123 9.84 7.04 -5.22
CA ASP A 123 9.38 7.92 -6.29
C ASP A 123 9.22 7.13 -7.59
N VAL A 124 8.16 7.43 -8.33
CA VAL A 124 7.78 6.72 -9.56
C VAL A 124 7.69 7.71 -10.74
N PRO A 125 8.82 8.23 -11.24
CA PRO A 125 8.85 9.22 -12.32
C PRO A 125 8.40 8.66 -13.68
N ASP A 126 8.46 7.35 -13.89
CA ASP A 126 8.20 6.72 -15.19
C ASP A 126 7.67 5.27 -15.08
N ALA A 127 7.49 4.62 -16.23
CA ALA A 127 7.01 3.25 -16.33
C ALA A 127 8.00 2.20 -15.77
N ALA A 128 9.31 2.43 -15.92
CA ALA A 128 10.32 1.47 -15.47
C ALA A 128 10.41 1.48 -13.93
N SER A 129 10.52 2.68 -13.35
CA SER A 129 10.47 2.90 -11.91
C SER A 129 9.18 2.38 -11.28
N LEU A 130 8.04 2.39 -11.99
CA LEU A 130 6.80 1.81 -11.46
C LEU A 130 6.91 0.30 -11.23
N ALA A 131 7.44 -0.44 -12.21
CA ALA A 131 7.64 -1.88 -12.06
C ALA A 131 8.68 -2.20 -10.97
N ASP A 132 9.79 -1.45 -10.93
CA ASP A 132 10.85 -1.62 -9.93
C ASP A 132 10.36 -1.28 -8.51
N ALA A 133 9.50 -0.27 -8.37
CA ALA A 133 8.86 0.09 -7.11
C ALA A 133 7.92 -1.03 -6.64
N PHE A 134 7.10 -1.62 -7.53
CA PHE A 134 6.25 -2.75 -7.18
C PHE A 134 7.06 -3.96 -6.69
N GLU A 135 8.19 -4.27 -7.33
CA GLU A 135 9.07 -5.37 -6.90
C GLU A 135 9.71 -5.09 -5.54
N SER A 136 10.15 -3.84 -5.31
CA SER A 136 10.74 -3.41 -4.03
C SER A 136 9.71 -3.42 -2.90
N ALA A 137 8.50 -2.89 -3.16
CA ALA A 137 7.39 -2.93 -2.21
C ALA A 137 6.98 -4.37 -1.94
N ALA A 138 6.87 -5.23 -2.96
CA ALA A 138 6.56 -6.65 -2.78
C ALA A 138 7.58 -7.36 -1.88
N TRP A 139 8.88 -7.04 -2.03
CA TRP A 139 9.91 -7.56 -1.13
C TRP A 139 9.67 -7.14 0.33
N GLN A 140 9.35 -5.86 0.56
CA GLN A 140 9.03 -5.36 1.90
C GLN A 140 7.77 -6.02 2.47
N MET A 141 6.69 -6.08 1.69
CA MET A 141 5.44 -6.73 2.07
C MET A 141 5.66 -8.18 2.48
N ARG A 142 6.45 -8.94 1.72
CA ARG A 142 6.80 -10.33 2.09
C ARG A 142 7.58 -10.41 3.39
N ARG A 143 8.55 -9.51 3.59
CA ARG A 143 9.34 -9.48 4.83
C ARG A 143 8.44 -9.21 6.03
N TRP A 144 7.55 -8.23 5.94
CA TRP A 144 6.63 -7.86 7.02
C TRP A 144 5.56 -8.91 7.28
N LEU A 145 4.95 -9.47 6.22
CA LEU A 145 3.97 -10.55 6.35
C LEU A 145 4.56 -11.85 6.89
N GLY A 146 5.87 -12.05 6.77
CA GLY A 146 6.61 -13.14 7.39
C GLY A 146 6.95 -12.95 8.87
N GLN A 147 6.75 -11.76 9.44
CA GLN A 147 6.97 -11.49 10.87
C GLN A 147 5.78 -11.94 11.73
N PRO A 148 5.93 -12.02 13.06
CA PRO A 148 4.80 -12.26 13.96
C PRO A 148 3.67 -11.25 13.79
N HIS A 149 2.44 -11.73 13.65
CA HIS A 149 1.24 -10.89 13.54
C HIS A 149 0.73 -10.49 14.93
N SER A 150 1.56 -9.80 15.70
CA SER A 150 1.25 -9.34 17.05
C SER A 150 1.55 -7.85 17.18
N ALA A 151 0.57 -7.07 17.64
CA ALA A 151 0.80 -5.66 17.93
C ALA A 151 1.89 -5.46 18.99
N ALA A 152 2.01 -6.36 19.97
CA ALA A 152 3.07 -6.29 20.98
C ALA A 152 4.48 -6.42 20.38
N TYR A 153 4.65 -7.30 19.38
CA TYR A 153 5.90 -7.43 18.64
C TYR A 153 6.26 -6.11 17.95
N TRP A 154 5.33 -5.56 17.15
CA TRP A 154 5.60 -4.33 16.39
C TRP A 154 5.74 -3.08 17.26
N ARG A 155 5.04 -3.00 18.41
CA ARG A 155 5.27 -1.93 19.39
C ARG A 155 6.67 -1.98 19.99
N ALA A 156 7.19 -3.19 20.27
CA ALA A 156 8.55 -3.36 20.76
C ALA A 156 9.58 -2.89 19.72
N GLU A 157 9.36 -3.18 18.44
CA GLU A 157 10.21 -2.70 17.33
C GLU A 157 10.16 -1.17 17.17
N MET A 158 9.01 -0.55 17.43
CA MET A 158 8.81 0.91 17.33
C MET A 158 9.46 1.72 18.45
N ALA A 159 9.89 1.09 19.54
CA ALA A 159 10.30 1.76 20.78
C ALA A 159 9.27 2.80 21.31
N VAL A 160 7.99 2.67 20.96
CA VAL A 160 6.91 3.51 21.51
C VAL A 160 6.32 2.89 22.78
N PRO A 161 5.84 3.69 23.74
CA PRO A 161 5.12 3.16 24.89
C PRO A 161 3.87 2.41 24.46
N GLY A 162 3.63 1.24 25.06
CA GLY A 162 2.36 0.54 24.98
C GLY A 162 1.23 1.27 25.70
#